data_AF-A0A7Y9HVE2-F1
#
_entry.id   AF-A0A7Y9HVE2-F1
#
_cell.length_a   1.000
_cell.length_b   1.000
_cell.length_c   1.000
_cell.angle_alpha   90.00
_cell.angle_beta   90.00
_cell.angle_gamma   90.00
#
_symmetry.space_group_name_H-M   'P 1'
#
loop_
_entity.id
_entity.type
_entity.pdbx_description
1 polymer ?
#
loop_
_entity_poly.entity_id
_entity_poly.type
_entity_poly.pdbx_seq_one_letter_code
_entity_poly.pdbx_strand_id
1 'polypeptide(L)' 'MKPAEKQYKFINSETGYVIHYHTLNCDKAEEKVKEELDNVKAQVAIKNNIFVGTVYWEVVKDGE' A
#
# COMPACT_ATOMS: atom_id res chain seq x y z
N MET A 1 -6.40 -23.79 -4.95
CA MET A 1 -6.15 -22.52 -5.66
C MET A 1 -5.45 -21.61 -4.68
N LYS A 2 -4.22 -21.15 -4.96
CA LYS A 2 -3.52 -20.22 -4.07
C LYS A 2 -4.23 -18.87 -4.18
N PRO A 3 -4.55 -18.17 -3.07
CA PRO A 3 -5.06 -16.82 -3.16
C PRO A 3 -4.05 -16.00 -3.97
N ALA A 4 -4.52 -15.23 -4.95
CA ALA A 4 -3.66 -14.31 -5.65
C ALA A 4 -3.21 -13.25 -4.64
N GLU A 5 -1.98 -13.39 -4.12
CA GLU A 5 -1.37 -12.39 -3.26
C GLU A 5 -1.13 -11.14 -4.12
N LYS A 6 -1.67 -10.00 -3.69
CA LYS A 6 -1.41 -8.71 -4.33
C LYS A 6 -0.44 -7.93 -3.47
N GLN A 7 0.67 -7.52 -4.06
CA GLN A 7 1.63 -6.66 -3.39
C GLN A 7 1.37 -5.19 -3.74
N TYR A 8 1.48 -4.33 -2.74
CA TYR A 8 1.25 -2.90 -2.83
C TYR A 8 2.50 -2.17 -2.35
N LYS A 9 2.95 -1.17 -3.10
CA LYS A 9 4.05 -0.29 -2.69
C LYS A 9 3.46 1.06 -2.28
N PHE A 10 3.91 1.59 -1.16
CA PHE A 10 3.56 2.91 -0.67
C PHE A 10 4.71 3.85 -0.97
N ILE A 11 4.41 4.95 -1.65
CA ILE A 11 5.38 5.89 -2.16
C ILE A 11 5.09 7.26 -1.57
N ASN A 12 6.16 7.97 -1.18
CA ASN A 12 6.07 9.37 -0.84
C ASN A 12 6.16 10.22 -2.12
N SER A 13 5.07 10.91 -2.46
CA SER A 13 4.97 11.83 -3.60
C SER A 13 5.98 12.96 -3.58
N GLU A 14 6.41 13.41 -2.39
CA GLU A 14 7.39 14.50 -2.28
C GLU A 14 8.79 14.07 -2.68
N THR A 15 9.13 12.80 -2.52
CA THR A 15 10.50 12.29 -2.73
C THR A 15 10.60 11.24 -3.82
N GLY A 16 9.48 10.66 -4.24
CA GLY A 16 9.41 9.55 -5.20
C GLY A 16 9.85 8.19 -4.61
N TYR A 17 10.23 8.12 -3.33
CA TYR A 17 10.74 6.88 -2.74
C TYR A 17 9.63 5.98 -2.23
N VAL A 18 9.82 4.68 -2.44
CA VAL A 18 9.01 3.65 -1.77
C VAL A 18 9.38 3.60 -0.30
N ILE A 19 8.41 3.87 0.55
CA ILE A 19 8.56 3.94 2.02
C ILE A 19 8.01 2.71 2.72
N HIS A 20 7.18 1.90 2.03
CA HIS A 20 6.65 0.66 2.58
C HIS A 20 6.16 -0.29 1.48
N TYR A 21 6.26 -1.60 1.72
CA TYR A 21 5.62 -2.63 0.90
C TYR A 21 4.63 -3.39 1.77
N HIS A 22 3.46 -3.64 1.24
CA HIS A 22 2.39 -4.35 1.93
C HIS A 22 1.78 -5.40 1.00
N THR A 23 1.72 -6.64 1.46
CA THR A 23 1.13 -7.74 0.71
C THR A 23 -0.23 -8.10 1.31
N LEU A 24 -1.26 -8.12 0.48
CA LEU A 24 -2.62 -8.49 0.87
C LEU A 24 -3.11 -9.68 0.06
N ASN A 25 -3.79 -10.60 0.74
CA ASN A 25 -4.49 -11.69 0.09
C ASN A 25 -5.74 -11.13 -0.62
N CYS A 26 -5.86 -11.39 -1.93
CA CYS A 26 -7.02 -10.97 -2.74
C CYS A 26 -8.30 -11.76 -2.44
N ASP A 27 -8.33 -12.55 -1.36
CA ASP A 27 -9.54 -13.21 -0.84
C ASP A 27 -10.49 -12.20 -0.15
N LYS A 28 -9.99 -11.00 0.18
CA LYS A 28 -10.79 -9.89 0.72
C LYS A 28 -11.52 -9.15 -0.40
N ALA A 29 -12.79 -8.79 -0.15
CA ALA A 29 -13.55 -7.89 -1.02
C ALA A 29 -12.78 -6.56 -1.23
N GLU A 30 -12.91 -5.95 -2.42
CA GLU A 30 -12.16 -4.75 -2.79
C GLU A 30 -12.33 -3.59 -1.81
N GLU A 31 -13.51 -3.45 -1.19
CA GLU A 31 -13.77 -2.46 -0.14
C GLU A 31 -12.88 -2.68 1.09
N LYS A 32 -12.77 -3.92 1.57
CA LYS A 32 -11.88 -4.25 2.70
C LYS A 32 -10.42 -4.05 2.35
N VAL A 33 -10.02 -4.30 1.11
CA VAL A 33 -8.65 -4.06 0.66
C VAL A 33 -8.33 -2.57 0.71
N LYS A 34 -9.23 -1.71 0.23
CA LYS A 34 -9.03 -0.25 0.29
C LYS A 34 -8.97 0.27 1.73
N GLU A 35 -9.84 -0.21 2.61
CA GLU A 35 -9.86 0.20 4.01
C GLU A 35 -8.52 -0.15 4.72
N GLU A 36 -8.01 -1.36 4.50
CA GLU A 36 -6.72 -1.79 5.05
C GLU A 36 -5.57 -0.96 4.50
N LEU A 37 -5.55 -0.70 3.19
CA LEU A 37 -4.51 0.12 2.56
C LEU A 37 -4.53 1.57 3.06
N ASP A 38 -5.71 2.14 3.34
CA ASP A 38 -5.82 3.49 3.90
C ASP A 38 -5.31 3.54 5.35
N ASN A 39 -5.61 2.51 6.15
CA ASN A 39 -5.06 2.38 7.50
C ASN A 39 -3.53 2.25 7.47
N VAL A 40 -2.99 1.38 6.61
CA VAL A 40 -1.54 1.22 6.41
C VAL A 40 -0.92 2.53 5.92
N LYS A 41 -1.57 3.26 5.01
CA LYS A 41 -1.13 4.58 4.54
C LYS A 41 -0.94 5.55 5.71
N ALA A 42 -1.93 5.64 6.60
CA ALA A 42 -1.86 6.49 7.78
C ALA A 42 -0.73 6.06 8.73
N GLN A 43 -0.58 4.75 8.99
CA GLN A 43 0.49 4.24 9.85
C GLN A 43 1.88 4.51 9.28
N VAL A 44 2.05 4.30 7.97
CA VAL A 44 3.32 4.56 7.26
C VAL A 44 3.65 6.04 7.31
N ALA A 45 2.67 6.92 7.12
CA ALA A 45 2.87 8.36 7.22
C ALA A 45 3.31 8.78 8.64
N ILE A 46 2.64 8.28 9.67
CA ILE A 46 2.98 8.54 11.07
C ILE A 46 4.40 8.03 11.38
N LYS A 47 4.72 6.80 10.97
CA LYS A 47 6.03 6.17 11.22
C LYS A 47 7.18 6.92 10.56
N ASN A 48 6.95 7.49 9.39
CA ASN A 48 7.94 8.29 8.66
C ASN A 48 7.89 9.79 9.01
N ASN A 49 7.00 10.20 9.91
CA ASN A 49 6.76 11.60 10.29
C ASN A 49 6.47 12.51 9.09
N ILE A 50 5.71 12.00 8.12
CA ILE A 50 5.31 12.72 6.90
C ILE A 50 3.81 12.94 6.86
N PHE A 51 3.37 13.85 6.01
CA PHE A 51 1.94 14.09 5.81
C PHE A 51 1.29 12.90 5.10
N VAL A 52 0.17 12.39 5.64
CA VAL A 52 -0.54 11.26 5.02
C VAL A 52 -0.99 11.56 3.59
N GLY A 53 -1.29 12.82 3.27
CA GLY A 53 -1.65 13.24 1.91
C GLY A 53 -0.50 13.14 0.91
N THR A 54 0.75 13.06 1.37
CA THR A 54 1.92 12.88 0.49
C THR A 54 2.22 11.40 0.23
N VAL A 55 1.54 10.48 0.91
CA VAL A 55 1.67 9.04 0.66
C VAL A 55 0.60 8.56 -0.32
N TYR A 56 0.99 7.82 -1.34
CA TYR A 56 0.06 7.07 -2.20
C TYR A 56 0.53 5.63 -2.33
N TRP A 57 -0.36 4.74 -2.77
CA TRP A 57 -0.02 3.34 -2.98
C TRP A 57 -0.32 2.92 -4.41
N GLU A 58 0.48 1.97 -4.90
CA GLU A 58 0.32 1.36 -6.22
C GLU A 58 0.39 -0.17 -6.11
N VAL A 59 -0.36 -0.86 -6.94
CA VAL A 59 -0.25 -2.32 -7.08
C VAL A 59 1.06 -2.65 -7.78
N VAL A 60 1.89 -3.46 -7.14
CA VAL A 60 3.03 -4.11 -7.78
C VAL A 60 2.46 -5.22 -8.66
N LYS A 61 2.53 -5.04 -9.98
CA LYS A 61 2.22 -6.10 -10.93
C LYS A 61 3.40 -7.06 -10.95
N ASP A 62 3.13 -8.32 -10.66
CA ASP A 62 4.09 -9.42 -10.83
C ASP A 62 4.35 -9.56 -12.34
N GLY A 63 5.44 -8.97 -12.85
CA GLY A 63 5.75 -9.01 -14.28
C GLY A 63 6.55 -7.85 -14.88
N GLU A 64 7.45 -7.21 -14.11
CA GLU A 64 8.62 -6.50 -14.70
C GLU A 64 9.87 -7.37 -14.54
#